data_AF-A0A6C0L9Y9-F1
#
_entry.id   AF-A0A6C0L9Y9-F1
#
_cell.length_a   1.000
_cell.length_b   1.000
_cell.length_c   1.000
_cell.angle_alpha   90.00
_cell.angle_beta   90.00
_cell.angle_gamma   90.00
#
_symmetry.space_group_name_H-M   'P 1'
#
loop_
_entity.id
_entity.type
_entity.pdbx_description
1 polymer ?
#
loop_
_entity_poly.entity_id
_entity_poly.type
_entity_poly.pdbx_seq_one_letter_code
_entity_poly.pdbx_strand_id
1 'polypeptide(L)'
;MTESHDINEEYFKTIDTPLKAYILGVVAFNNVNVATTTAATDNLNVAIKLNNVKDHDNNMRCVSYGYYSDLKDDDKKNYPYFNNIDALVVSLRKIGSVKYSETSILTGSLELTITSQKIKDDIVSHLNIKSIDDLKNCYNNDLTDFITKCHNEDVNKGNEFVKAYIEKYACIIYDNINITFYNDKFADSIIKLYDIPHNKQKGINNLVIQYKDVNMIDLLGMIYSNYDNPYYNNYIYTYNNRDGVSIPSIKVFKVDERAVAPSKSRYSDTGYDLTIISEYKRLTSNTVIYDTGIQLEIPNGYYVEIVPRSSISRSGYMLANNVGIIDQGYRGNIYVALTKINDETPDINDLTDWRLPWKCCQMIVKKHIYSRLVMANMPNMVSDKEVEIEKSSRGSGAFGSTGGTLGSTDGAV
;
A
#
# COMPACT_ATOMS: atom_id res chain seq x y z
N MET A 1 -7.44 14.60 -32.54
CA MET A 1 -8.18 13.63 -33.36
C MET A 1 -8.81 12.63 -32.41
N THR A 2 -10.13 12.58 -32.35
CA THR A 2 -10.89 11.66 -31.49
C THR A 2 -10.90 10.28 -32.14
N GLU A 3 -10.05 9.37 -31.67
CA GLU A 3 -10.21 7.95 -31.99
C GLU A 3 -11.58 7.50 -31.46
N SER A 4 -12.49 7.13 -32.36
CA SER A 4 -13.75 6.49 -32.01
C SER A 4 -13.42 5.14 -31.36
N HIS A 5 -13.36 5.12 -30.02
CA HIS A 5 -13.42 3.87 -29.30
C HIS A 5 -14.87 3.41 -29.35
N ASP A 6 -15.11 2.20 -29.85
CA ASP A 6 -16.44 1.61 -29.86
C ASP A 6 -16.94 1.46 -28.42
N ILE A 7 -18.11 2.05 -28.14
CA ILE A 7 -18.80 1.89 -26.86
C ILE A 7 -19.16 0.41 -26.69
N ASN A 8 -18.77 -0.18 -25.57
CA ASN A 8 -19.12 -1.54 -25.22
C ASN A 8 -20.46 -1.56 -24.47
N GLU A 9 -21.55 -1.76 -25.22
CA GLU A 9 -22.92 -1.87 -24.71
C GLU A 9 -23.11 -2.98 -23.65
N GLU A 10 -22.22 -3.98 -23.59
CA GLU A 10 -22.28 -5.07 -22.60
C GLU A 10 -21.32 -4.85 -21.41
N TYR A 11 -20.66 -3.69 -21.32
CA TYR A 11 -19.61 -3.46 -20.32
C TYR A 11 -20.11 -3.70 -18.89
N PHE A 12 -21.31 -3.22 -18.57
CA PHE A 12 -21.97 -3.40 -17.29
C PHE A 12 -23.03 -4.50 -17.26
N LYS A 13 -23.04 -5.43 -18.22
CA LYS A 13 -23.87 -6.64 -18.10
C LYS A 13 -23.60 -7.38 -16.77
N THR A 14 -22.35 -7.36 -16.33
CA THR A 14 -21.88 -7.94 -15.06
C THR A 14 -20.86 -7.03 -14.39
N ILE A 15 -20.80 -7.04 -13.05
CA ILE A 15 -19.71 -6.45 -12.25
C ILE A 15 -18.82 -7.59 -11.71
N ASP A 16 -18.18 -8.27 -12.64
CA ASP A 16 -17.37 -9.47 -12.42
C ASP A 16 -15.89 -9.20 -12.18
N THR A 17 -15.44 -7.95 -12.36
CA THR A 17 -14.06 -7.55 -12.15
C THR A 17 -13.97 -6.34 -11.21
N PRO A 18 -12.87 -6.22 -10.44
CA PRO A 18 -12.63 -5.03 -9.63
C PRO A 18 -12.62 -3.74 -10.45
N LEU A 19 -12.05 -3.75 -11.66
CA LEU A 19 -12.06 -2.58 -12.54
C LEU A 19 -13.48 -2.12 -12.87
N LYS A 20 -14.41 -3.03 -13.20
CA LYS A 20 -15.81 -2.64 -13.46
C LYS A 20 -16.48 -2.09 -12.21
N ALA A 21 -16.23 -2.68 -11.03
CA ALA A 21 -16.74 -2.15 -9.76
C ALA A 21 -16.25 -0.72 -9.51
N TYR A 22 -14.96 -0.48 -9.75
CA TYR A 22 -14.35 0.84 -9.65
C TYR A 22 -15.00 1.85 -10.59
N ILE A 23 -15.13 1.54 -11.89
CA ILE A 23 -15.74 2.44 -12.87
C ILE A 23 -17.20 2.74 -12.53
N LEU A 24 -17.97 1.73 -12.06
CA LEU A 24 -19.34 1.95 -11.60
C LEU A 24 -19.39 2.89 -10.39
N GLY A 25 -18.50 2.72 -9.41
CA GLY A 25 -18.36 3.63 -8.27
C GLY A 25 -18.01 5.06 -8.70
N VAL A 26 -17.09 5.22 -9.65
CA VAL A 26 -16.71 6.54 -10.19
C VAL A 26 -17.93 7.23 -10.79
N VAL A 27 -18.73 6.53 -11.61
CA VAL A 27 -19.98 7.04 -12.20
C VAL A 27 -20.98 7.41 -11.11
N ALA A 28 -21.18 6.54 -10.12
CA ALA A 28 -22.14 6.75 -9.04
C ALA A 28 -21.83 8.02 -8.23
N PHE A 29 -20.57 8.27 -7.87
CA PHE A 29 -20.19 9.36 -6.96
C PHE A 29 -19.76 10.68 -7.65
N ASN A 30 -19.53 10.68 -8.97
CA ASN A 30 -19.07 11.87 -9.72
C ASN A 30 -20.09 12.44 -10.72
N ASN A 31 -21.34 11.97 -10.69
CA ASN A 31 -22.37 12.51 -11.56
C ASN A 31 -22.59 14.02 -11.34
N VAL A 32 -22.95 14.73 -12.42
CA VAL A 32 -23.17 16.19 -12.40
C VAL A 32 -24.56 16.54 -12.89
N ASN A 33 -25.20 17.46 -12.17
CA ASN A 33 -26.44 18.08 -12.59
C ASN A 33 -26.17 19.07 -13.73
N VAL A 34 -26.73 18.84 -14.93
CA VAL A 34 -26.89 19.91 -15.92
C VAL A 34 -28.15 20.69 -15.56
N ALA A 35 -28.05 21.57 -14.57
CA ALA A 35 -29.06 22.61 -14.39
C ALA A 35 -28.74 23.74 -15.37
N THR A 36 -29.33 23.71 -16.57
CA THR A 36 -29.81 24.87 -17.37
C THR A 36 -29.94 24.54 -18.86
N THR A 37 -31.01 25.07 -19.46
CA THR A 37 -31.40 25.12 -20.89
C THR A 37 -32.18 23.92 -21.47
N THR A 38 -33.50 24.10 -21.54
CA THR A 38 -34.52 23.73 -22.56
C THR A 38 -34.35 22.56 -23.54
N ALA A 39 -33.45 21.61 -23.33
CA ALA A 39 -33.52 20.28 -23.91
C ALA A 39 -32.99 19.30 -22.86
N ALA A 40 -33.86 18.44 -22.32
CA ALA A 40 -33.44 17.32 -21.50
C ALA A 40 -32.58 16.41 -22.38
N THR A 41 -31.26 16.60 -22.37
CA THR A 41 -30.36 15.62 -22.98
C THR A 41 -30.46 14.36 -22.11
N ASP A 42 -30.94 13.26 -22.68
CA ASP A 42 -31.03 11.92 -22.08
C ASP A 42 -29.64 11.30 -21.75
N ASN A 43 -28.64 12.14 -21.50
CA ASN A 43 -27.26 11.75 -21.29
C ASN A 43 -26.96 11.77 -19.80
N LEU A 44 -26.22 10.76 -19.35
CA LEU A 44 -25.62 10.78 -18.02
C LEU A 44 -24.23 11.44 -18.11
N ASN A 45 -24.07 12.56 -17.42
CA ASN A 45 -22.81 13.31 -17.36
C ASN A 45 -22.13 13.11 -16.01
N VAL A 46 -20.85 12.78 -16.05
CA VAL A 46 -20.00 12.51 -14.88
C VAL A 46 -18.77 13.40 -14.99
N ALA A 47 -18.51 14.23 -13.97
CA ALA A 47 -17.32 15.07 -13.92
C ALA A 47 -16.40 14.62 -12.79
N ILE A 48 -15.27 14.06 -13.20
CA ILE A 48 -14.22 13.56 -12.32
C ILE A 48 -13.19 14.66 -12.16
N LYS A 49 -13.11 15.24 -10.96
CA LYS A 49 -12.15 16.32 -10.67
C LYS A 49 -10.73 15.77 -10.63
N LEU A 50 -9.82 16.40 -11.37
CA LEU A 50 -8.39 16.09 -11.35
C LEU A 50 -7.65 17.04 -10.40
N ASN A 51 -6.52 16.57 -9.87
CA ASN A 51 -5.66 17.29 -8.95
C ASN A 51 -4.53 18.02 -9.66
N ASN A 52 -4.08 19.09 -9.01
CA ASN A 52 -2.92 19.85 -9.42
C ASN A 52 -1.64 19.24 -8.80
N VAL A 53 -0.59 19.10 -9.62
CA VAL A 53 0.74 18.66 -9.17
C VAL A 53 1.32 19.60 -8.10
N LYS A 54 0.96 20.89 -8.14
CA LYS A 54 1.46 21.92 -7.20
C LYS A 54 0.77 21.92 -5.82
N ASP A 55 -0.34 21.20 -5.64
CA ASP A 55 -0.96 21.08 -4.31
C ASP A 55 -0.06 20.30 -3.34
N HIS A 56 0.90 19.52 -3.86
CA HIS A 56 1.98 18.91 -3.08
C HIS A 56 2.77 19.92 -2.22
N ASP A 57 2.90 21.18 -2.67
CA ASP A 57 3.67 22.22 -1.97
C ASP A 57 2.92 22.81 -0.76
N ASN A 58 1.59 22.64 -0.69
CA ASN A 58 0.73 23.24 0.35
C ASN A 58 0.32 22.26 1.47
N ASN A 59 0.95 21.09 1.57
CA ASN A 59 0.63 20.03 2.57
C ASN A 59 -0.83 19.52 2.54
N MET A 60 -1.59 19.83 1.49
CA MET A 60 -2.94 19.34 1.23
C MET A 60 -2.89 18.48 -0.03
N ARG A 61 -3.21 17.20 0.10
CA ARG A 61 -3.19 16.23 -0.99
C ARG A 61 -4.57 15.62 -1.15
N CYS A 62 -5.17 15.77 -2.31
CA CYS A 62 -6.39 15.04 -2.63
C CYS A 62 -6.02 13.58 -2.98
N VAL A 63 -6.92 12.65 -2.64
CA VAL A 63 -6.73 11.21 -2.92
C VAL A 63 -7.06 10.89 -4.39
N SER A 64 -7.18 11.90 -5.25
CA SER A 64 -7.61 11.71 -6.64
C SER A 64 -6.48 11.88 -7.69
N TYR A 65 -6.88 11.56 -8.90
CA TYR A 65 -6.20 11.60 -10.17
C TYR A 65 -5.33 12.86 -10.45
N GLY A 66 -4.09 12.72 -10.93
CA GLY A 66 -3.36 13.81 -11.61
C GLY A 66 -3.02 13.46 -13.07
N TYR A 67 -3.11 14.41 -14.00
CA TYR A 67 -3.11 14.15 -15.45
C TYR A 67 -1.71 14.19 -16.06
N TYR A 68 -1.16 13.01 -16.36
CA TYR A 68 0.20 12.87 -16.90
C TYR A 68 0.37 13.43 -18.30
N SER A 69 -0.59 13.23 -19.19
CA SER A 69 -0.46 13.61 -20.60
C SER A 69 -0.18 15.10 -20.82
N ASP A 70 -0.72 15.98 -19.96
CA ASP A 70 -0.49 17.44 -20.00
C ASP A 70 0.67 17.93 -19.12
N LEU A 71 1.39 17.03 -18.44
CA LEU A 71 2.60 17.42 -17.72
C LEU A 71 3.71 17.81 -18.70
N LYS A 72 4.49 18.84 -18.33
CA LYS A 72 5.75 19.15 -19.00
C LYS A 72 6.70 17.96 -18.85
N ASP A 73 7.63 17.79 -19.78
CA ASP A 73 8.54 16.64 -19.79
C ASP A 73 9.37 16.49 -18.50
N ASP A 74 9.70 17.60 -17.83
CA ASP A 74 10.39 17.58 -16.54
C ASP A 74 9.48 17.10 -15.40
N ASP A 75 8.20 17.52 -15.39
CA ASP A 75 7.21 17.06 -14.42
C ASP A 75 6.86 15.58 -14.64
N LYS A 76 6.85 15.11 -15.90
CA LYS A 76 6.67 13.69 -16.26
C LYS A 76 7.77 12.78 -15.68
N LYS A 77 9.01 13.28 -15.59
CA LYS A 77 10.14 12.56 -14.97
C LYS A 77 10.05 12.55 -13.44
N ASN A 78 9.60 13.66 -12.85
CA ASN A 78 9.52 13.82 -11.40
C ASN A 78 8.28 13.14 -10.79
N TYR A 79 7.21 12.99 -11.58
CA TYR A 79 5.93 12.47 -11.12
C TYR A 79 5.37 11.33 -12.01
N PRO A 80 6.14 10.24 -12.22
CA PRO A 80 5.76 9.14 -13.12
C PRO A 80 4.50 8.37 -12.69
N TYR A 81 4.08 8.53 -11.43
CA TYR A 81 2.88 7.90 -10.87
C TYR A 81 1.56 8.51 -11.37
N PHE A 82 1.59 9.68 -12.03
CA PHE A 82 0.40 10.27 -12.65
C PHE A 82 -0.03 9.58 -13.95
N ASN A 83 0.80 8.69 -14.53
CA ASN A 83 0.47 7.88 -15.72
C ASN A 83 -0.86 7.09 -15.57
N ASN A 84 -1.31 6.89 -14.34
CA ASN A 84 -2.50 6.12 -14.00
C ASN A 84 -3.81 6.68 -14.57
N ILE A 85 -3.90 7.98 -14.89
CA ILE A 85 -5.13 8.52 -15.50
C ILE A 85 -5.37 7.98 -16.90
N ASP A 86 -4.33 7.76 -17.70
CA ASP A 86 -4.53 7.37 -19.10
C ASP A 86 -5.21 5.98 -19.16
N ALA A 87 -4.89 5.08 -18.23
CA ALA A 87 -5.57 3.79 -18.08
C ALA A 87 -7.04 3.94 -17.65
N LEU A 88 -7.34 4.91 -16.79
CA LEU A 88 -8.73 5.24 -16.42
C LEU A 88 -9.49 5.80 -17.62
N VAL A 89 -8.92 6.73 -18.38
CA VAL A 89 -9.54 7.32 -19.58
C VAL A 89 -9.86 6.24 -20.62
N VAL A 90 -8.92 5.31 -20.86
CA VAL A 90 -9.17 4.15 -21.74
C VAL A 90 -10.35 3.31 -21.24
N SER A 91 -10.47 3.12 -19.93
CA SER A 91 -11.57 2.36 -19.34
C SER A 91 -12.91 3.10 -19.43
N LEU A 92 -12.93 4.41 -19.14
CA LEU A 92 -14.12 5.25 -19.25
C LEU A 92 -14.61 5.39 -20.70
N ARG A 93 -13.69 5.41 -21.68
CA ARG A 93 -14.04 5.42 -23.11
C ARG A 93 -14.82 4.19 -23.57
N LYS A 94 -14.76 3.07 -22.83
CA LYS A 94 -15.58 1.88 -23.12
C LYS A 94 -17.06 2.08 -22.83
N ILE A 95 -17.42 3.07 -22.02
CA ILE A 95 -18.81 3.30 -21.59
C ILE A 95 -19.40 4.63 -22.06
N GLY A 96 -18.57 5.53 -22.61
CA GLY A 96 -19.06 6.81 -23.13
C GLY A 96 -17.93 7.70 -23.65
N SER A 97 -18.29 8.90 -24.13
CA SER A 97 -17.31 9.87 -24.61
C SER A 97 -16.64 10.57 -23.44
N VAL A 98 -15.32 10.59 -23.41
CA VAL A 98 -14.53 11.28 -22.37
C VAL A 98 -13.86 12.51 -22.97
N LYS A 99 -14.07 13.67 -22.36
CA LYS A 99 -13.38 14.92 -22.67
C LYS A 99 -12.60 15.40 -21.46
N TYR A 100 -11.48 16.06 -21.72
CA TYR A 100 -10.77 16.82 -20.70
C TYR A 100 -11.21 18.28 -20.80
N SER A 101 -11.48 18.90 -19.66
CA SER A 101 -11.95 20.28 -19.54
C SER A 101 -11.07 21.05 -18.57
N GLU A 102 -10.48 22.16 -19.03
CA GLU A 102 -9.68 23.06 -18.20
C GLU A 102 -10.55 24.22 -17.71
N THR A 103 -11.09 24.11 -16.51
CA THR A 103 -11.75 25.25 -15.85
C THR A 103 -10.72 26.03 -15.04
N SER A 104 -10.12 27.03 -15.70
CA SER A 104 -9.03 27.88 -15.21
C SER A 104 -7.70 27.16 -14.97
N ILE A 105 -6.61 27.92 -15.04
CA ILE A 105 -5.17 27.53 -15.08
C ILE A 105 -4.71 26.58 -13.95
N LEU A 106 -5.59 26.17 -13.03
CA LEU A 106 -5.24 25.55 -11.75
C LEU A 106 -5.98 24.24 -11.39
N THR A 107 -7.08 23.84 -12.06
CA THR A 107 -7.76 22.52 -11.83
C THR A 107 -8.53 22.04 -13.07
N GLY A 108 -8.18 20.88 -13.62
CA GLY A 108 -8.90 20.24 -14.74
C GLY A 108 -9.92 19.18 -14.29
N SER A 109 -10.79 18.75 -15.20
CA SER A 109 -11.75 17.66 -14.99
C SER A 109 -11.80 16.72 -16.19
N LEU A 110 -12.07 15.44 -15.94
CA LEU A 110 -12.54 14.51 -16.97
C LEU A 110 -14.07 14.52 -16.98
N GLU A 111 -14.64 14.85 -18.13
CA GLU A 111 -16.07 14.85 -18.39
C GLU A 111 -16.42 13.61 -19.20
N LEU A 112 -17.07 12.63 -18.56
CA LEU A 112 -17.64 11.46 -19.21
C LEU A 112 -19.12 11.71 -19.51
N THR A 113 -19.50 11.48 -20.76
CA THR A 113 -20.89 11.50 -21.23
C THR A 113 -21.29 10.12 -21.71
N ILE A 114 -22.24 9.49 -21.02
CA ILE A 114 -22.83 8.19 -21.37
C ILE A 114 -24.16 8.44 -22.06
N THR A 115 -24.25 8.04 -23.34
CA THR A 115 -25.44 8.19 -24.18
C THR A 115 -26.22 6.88 -24.34
N SER A 116 -25.59 5.73 -24.14
CA SER A 116 -26.23 4.42 -24.33
C SER A 116 -27.30 4.17 -23.26
N GLN A 117 -28.52 3.84 -23.69
CA GLN A 117 -29.61 3.49 -22.76
C GLN A 117 -29.32 2.19 -22.01
N LYS A 118 -28.76 1.18 -22.68
CA LYS A 118 -28.48 -0.12 -22.08
C LYS A 118 -27.51 -0.01 -20.90
N ILE A 119 -26.39 0.70 -21.08
CA ILE A 119 -25.44 0.99 -20.00
C ILE A 119 -26.12 1.72 -18.83
N LYS A 120 -26.99 2.71 -19.10
CA LYS A 120 -27.76 3.40 -18.05
C LYS A 120 -28.68 2.43 -17.30
N ASP A 121 -29.39 1.55 -18.01
CA ASP A 121 -30.29 0.55 -17.42
C ASP A 121 -29.52 -0.46 -16.56
N ASP A 122 -28.36 -0.93 -17.04
CA ASP A 122 -27.46 -1.81 -16.29
C ASP A 122 -26.98 -1.13 -14.98
N ILE A 123 -26.59 0.14 -15.04
CA ILE A 123 -26.19 0.93 -13.86
C ILE A 123 -27.34 1.01 -12.84
N VAL A 124 -28.55 1.34 -13.31
CA VAL A 124 -29.75 1.43 -12.47
C VAL A 124 -30.03 0.09 -11.79
N SER A 125 -29.92 -1.01 -12.54
CA SER A 125 -30.13 -2.37 -12.05
C SER A 125 -29.10 -2.76 -10.99
N HIS A 126 -27.80 -2.57 -11.25
CA HIS A 126 -26.74 -2.93 -10.30
C HIS A 126 -26.82 -2.15 -9.00
N LEU A 127 -27.05 -0.84 -9.08
CA LEU A 127 -27.15 0.02 -7.90
C LEU A 127 -28.50 -0.09 -7.19
N ASN A 128 -29.46 -0.83 -7.77
CA ASN A 128 -30.82 -1.00 -7.24
C ASN A 128 -31.51 0.34 -6.95
N ILE A 129 -31.40 1.27 -7.90
CA ILE A 129 -32.08 2.58 -7.87
C ILE A 129 -33.28 2.56 -8.83
N LYS A 130 -34.20 3.54 -8.76
CA LYS A 130 -35.42 3.52 -9.57
C LYS A 130 -35.20 4.10 -10.97
N SER A 131 -34.34 5.11 -11.06
CA SER A 131 -34.01 5.81 -12.30
C SER A 131 -32.56 6.23 -12.30
N ILE A 132 -31.95 6.46 -13.47
CA ILE A 132 -30.59 7.02 -13.53
C ILE A 132 -30.53 8.42 -12.91
N ASP A 133 -31.66 9.13 -12.88
CA ASP A 133 -31.81 10.44 -12.24
C ASP A 133 -31.64 10.39 -10.72
N ASP A 134 -31.82 9.22 -10.11
CA ASP A 134 -31.61 9.00 -8.68
C ASP A 134 -30.14 9.18 -8.27
N LEU A 135 -29.21 9.08 -9.22
CA LEU A 135 -27.79 9.38 -8.98
C LEU A 135 -27.56 10.88 -8.75
N LYS A 136 -28.38 11.76 -9.34
CA LYS A 136 -28.20 13.23 -9.32
C LYS A 136 -28.12 13.81 -7.91
N ASN A 137 -28.63 13.08 -6.90
CA ASN A 137 -28.45 13.37 -5.49
C ASN A 137 -28.06 12.07 -4.76
N CYS A 138 -26.75 11.81 -4.61
CA CYS A 138 -26.28 10.70 -3.76
C CYS A 138 -26.81 10.78 -2.31
N TYR A 139 -27.23 11.96 -1.86
CA TYR A 139 -27.92 12.16 -0.59
C TYR A 139 -29.31 11.49 -0.52
N ASN A 140 -29.98 11.30 -1.66
CA ASN A 140 -31.35 10.76 -1.70
C ASN A 140 -31.37 9.23 -1.84
N ASN A 141 -30.31 8.62 -2.38
CA ASN A 141 -30.22 7.17 -2.57
C ASN A 141 -29.00 6.63 -1.83
N ASP A 142 -29.27 6.09 -0.64
CA ASP A 142 -28.25 5.53 0.24
C ASP A 142 -27.68 4.23 -0.33
N LEU A 143 -26.49 4.30 -0.93
CA LEU A 143 -25.79 3.13 -1.49
C LEU A 143 -25.11 2.25 -0.42
N THR A 144 -25.27 2.56 0.88
CA THR A 144 -24.60 1.84 1.98
C THR A 144 -24.83 0.34 1.91
N ASP A 145 -26.09 -0.08 1.75
CA ASP A 145 -26.43 -1.51 1.79
C ASP A 145 -25.87 -2.24 0.56
N PHE A 146 -25.87 -1.59 -0.61
CA PHE A 146 -25.26 -2.13 -1.82
C PHE A 146 -23.75 -2.31 -1.67
N ILE A 147 -23.03 -1.28 -1.21
CA ILE A 147 -21.57 -1.32 -1.06
C ILE A 147 -21.17 -2.36 -0.01
N THR A 148 -21.88 -2.38 1.13
CA THR A 148 -21.60 -3.33 2.21
C THR A 148 -21.87 -4.77 1.76
N LYS A 149 -22.97 -5.00 1.02
CA LYS A 149 -23.25 -6.30 0.41
C LYS A 149 -22.15 -6.71 -0.58
N CYS A 150 -21.77 -5.81 -1.48
CA CYS A 150 -20.73 -6.07 -2.47
C CYS A 150 -19.39 -6.42 -1.79
N HIS A 151 -19.02 -5.69 -0.73
CA HIS A 151 -17.82 -5.98 0.05
C HIS A 151 -17.88 -7.33 0.80
N ASN A 152 -19.05 -7.69 1.35
CA ASN A 152 -19.21 -8.98 2.02
C ASN A 152 -19.19 -10.16 1.06
N GLU A 153 -19.62 -9.97 -0.20
CA GLU A 153 -19.56 -10.99 -1.26
C GLU A 153 -18.15 -11.10 -1.86
N ASP A 154 -17.48 -9.96 -2.09
CA ASP A 154 -16.13 -9.87 -2.62
C ASP A 154 -15.46 -8.59 -2.12
N VAL A 155 -14.51 -8.76 -1.20
CA VAL A 155 -13.78 -7.66 -0.56
C VAL A 155 -13.07 -6.79 -1.59
N ASN A 156 -12.50 -7.37 -2.65
CA ASN A 156 -11.80 -6.59 -3.66
C ASN A 156 -12.77 -5.68 -4.41
N LYS A 157 -13.92 -6.20 -4.85
CA LYS A 157 -14.94 -5.37 -5.53
C LYS A 157 -15.53 -4.32 -4.60
N GLY A 158 -15.80 -4.66 -3.34
CA GLY A 158 -16.27 -3.70 -2.33
C GLY A 158 -15.29 -2.56 -2.11
N ASN A 159 -14.00 -2.88 -1.97
CA ASN A 159 -12.93 -1.90 -1.81
C ASN A 159 -12.86 -0.92 -2.98
N GLU A 160 -13.14 -1.35 -4.20
CA GLU A 160 -13.16 -0.45 -5.37
C GLU A 160 -14.29 0.58 -5.33
N PHE A 161 -15.47 0.25 -4.78
CA PHE A 161 -16.52 1.23 -4.54
C PHE A 161 -16.13 2.22 -3.44
N VAL A 162 -15.57 1.72 -2.33
CA VAL A 162 -15.10 2.58 -1.24
C VAL A 162 -13.98 3.49 -1.71
N LYS A 163 -13.07 2.98 -2.55
CA LYS A 163 -12.02 3.75 -3.21
C LYS A 163 -12.61 4.89 -4.03
N ALA A 164 -13.50 4.61 -4.98
CA ALA A 164 -14.14 5.65 -5.78
C ALA A 164 -14.85 6.73 -4.92
N TYR A 165 -15.45 6.32 -3.80
CA TYR A 165 -16.04 7.25 -2.84
C TYR A 165 -14.98 8.14 -2.16
N ILE A 166 -13.93 7.54 -1.60
CA ILE A 166 -12.86 8.26 -0.90
C ILE A 166 -12.13 9.21 -1.84
N GLU A 167 -11.86 8.81 -3.08
CA GLU A 167 -11.20 9.68 -4.07
C GLU A 167 -12.03 10.94 -4.37
N LYS A 168 -13.36 10.88 -4.21
CA LYS A 168 -14.26 12.04 -4.35
C LYS A 168 -14.37 12.87 -3.07
N TYR A 169 -14.52 12.23 -1.92
CA TYR A 169 -14.99 12.88 -0.68
C TYR A 169 -13.92 12.99 0.42
N ALA A 170 -12.70 12.53 0.16
CA ALA A 170 -11.61 12.60 1.12
C ALA A 170 -10.52 13.61 0.74
N CYS A 171 -9.92 14.19 1.78
CA CYS A 171 -8.74 15.04 1.65
C CYS A 171 -7.67 14.59 2.65
N ILE A 172 -6.43 14.47 2.18
CA ILE A 172 -5.27 14.22 3.03
C ILE A 172 -4.65 15.56 3.40
N ILE A 173 -4.49 15.80 4.70
CA ILE A 173 -3.87 17.00 5.25
C ILE A 173 -2.78 16.53 6.22
N TYR A 174 -1.51 16.80 5.88
CA TYR A 174 -0.34 16.19 6.55
C TYR A 174 -0.46 14.65 6.58
N ASP A 175 -0.38 14.03 7.76
CA ASP A 175 -0.47 12.59 7.99
C ASP A 175 -1.90 12.12 8.28
N ASN A 176 -2.92 12.87 7.86
CA ASN A 176 -4.32 12.57 8.20
C ASN A 176 -5.19 12.54 6.95
N ILE A 177 -5.98 11.48 6.80
CA ILE A 177 -7.07 11.45 5.82
C ILE A 177 -8.39 11.82 6.50
N ASN A 178 -9.12 12.76 5.91
CA ASN A 178 -10.42 13.22 6.37
C ASN A 178 -11.44 12.86 5.31
N ILE A 179 -12.38 11.97 5.62
CA ILE A 179 -13.40 11.49 4.69
C ILE A 179 -14.73 12.12 5.10
N THR A 180 -15.35 12.85 4.18
CA THR A 180 -16.67 13.46 4.40
C THR A 180 -17.75 12.49 3.97
N PHE A 181 -18.62 12.09 4.90
CA PHE A 181 -19.74 11.20 4.64
C PHE A 181 -21.04 11.95 4.39
N TYR A 182 -21.84 11.46 3.42
CA TYR A 182 -23.15 12.04 3.11
C TYR A 182 -24.24 11.67 4.12
N ASN A 183 -24.06 10.59 4.90
CA ASN A 183 -24.92 10.24 6.04
C ASN A 183 -24.16 9.39 7.09
N ASP A 184 -24.71 9.31 8.31
CA ASP A 184 -24.12 8.59 9.43
C ASP A 184 -24.11 7.06 9.24
N LYS A 185 -25.15 6.51 8.60
CA LYS A 185 -25.28 5.06 8.35
C LYS A 185 -24.13 4.53 7.50
N PHE A 186 -23.74 5.29 6.46
CA PHE A 186 -22.63 4.93 5.60
C PHE A 186 -21.30 5.01 6.34
N ALA A 187 -21.11 6.08 7.11
CA ALA A 187 -19.91 6.25 7.93
C ALA A 187 -19.73 5.09 8.91
N ASP A 188 -20.78 4.73 9.65
CA ASP A 188 -20.75 3.62 10.61
C ASP A 188 -20.50 2.27 9.94
N SER A 189 -21.03 2.08 8.72
CA SER A 189 -20.77 0.87 7.93
C SER A 189 -19.31 0.80 7.49
N ILE A 190 -18.74 1.88 6.97
CA ILE A 190 -17.31 1.92 6.61
C ILE A 190 -16.41 1.72 7.85
N ILE A 191 -16.73 2.38 8.97
CA ILE A 191 -16.00 2.18 10.24
C ILE A 191 -15.99 0.71 10.64
N LYS A 192 -17.15 0.05 10.56
CA LYS A 192 -17.28 -1.36 10.93
C LYS A 192 -16.55 -2.29 9.96
N LEU A 193 -16.54 -1.96 8.67
CA LEU A 193 -15.87 -2.78 7.64
C LEU A 193 -14.35 -2.84 7.85
N TYR A 194 -13.72 -1.70 8.16
CA TYR A 194 -12.26 -1.63 8.29
C TYR A 194 -11.77 -1.79 9.73
N ASP A 195 -12.58 -1.45 10.73
CA ASP A 195 -12.26 -1.56 12.17
C ASP A 195 -10.92 -0.91 12.54
N ILE A 196 -10.70 0.30 12.01
CA ILE A 196 -9.49 1.09 12.28
C ILE A 196 -9.82 2.24 13.25
N PRO A 197 -8.95 2.51 14.25
CA PRO A 197 -9.08 3.67 15.11
C PRO A 197 -9.23 4.99 14.33
N HIS A 198 -10.24 5.77 14.69
CA HIS A 198 -10.61 7.00 13.98
C HIS A 198 -11.17 8.04 14.93
N ASN A 199 -11.23 9.29 14.46
CA ASN A 199 -11.89 10.39 15.15
C ASN A 199 -13.14 10.80 14.37
N LYS A 200 -14.27 10.92 15.05
CA LYS A 200 -15.51 11.49 14.49
C LYS A 200 -15.52 13.00 14.71
N GLN A 201 -15.68 13.76 13.64
CA GLN A 201 -15.85 15.22 13.68
C GLN A 201 -17.21 15.59 13.08
N LYS A 202 -18.02 16.34 13.81
CA LYS A 202 -19.28 16.87 13.29
C LYS A 202 -19.02 18.14 12.49
N GLY A 203 -19.25 18.10 11.18
CA GLY A 203 -19.39 19.30 10.36
C GLY A 203 -20.77 19.94 10.53
N ILE A 204 -21.01 21.05 9.85
CA ILE A 204 -22.29 21.79 9.93
C ILE A 204 -23.45 20.94 9.40
N ASN A 205 -23.25 20.13 8.35
CA ASN A 205 -24.27 19.25 7.75
C ASN A 205 -23.77 17.85 7.35
N ASN A 206 -22.49 17.52 7.59
CA ASN A 206 -21.88 16.26 7.19
C ASN A 206 -21.06 15.68 8.36
N LEU A 207 -20.89 14.36 8.39
CA LEU A 207 -19.99 13.68 9.31
C LEU A 207 -18.62 13.53 8.65
N VAL A 208 -17.55 13.93 9.34
CA VAL A 208 -16.18 13.73 8.88
C VAL A 208 -15.53 12.67 9.75
N ILE A 209 -15.00 11.62 9.12
CA ILE A 209 -14.18 10.60 9.80
C ILE A 209 -12.72 10.86 9.47
N GLN A 210 -11.92 11.05 10.51
CA GLN A 210 -10.49 11.28 10.38
C GLN A 210 -9.69 10.06 10.85
N TYR A 211 -8.80 9.58 9.99
CA TYR A 211 -7.80 8.58 10.33
C TYR A 211 -6.43 9.26 10.37
N LYS A 212 -5.71 9.11 11.49
CA LYS A 212 -4.44 9.79 11.75
C LYS A 212 -3.24 8.84 11.65
N ASP A 213 -2.15 9.33 11.09
CA ASP A 213 -0.83 8.70 11.06
C ASP A 213 -0.90 7.27 10.51
N VAL A 214 -0.47 6.28 11.30
CA VAL A 214 -0.49 4.86 10.93
C VAL A 214 -1.89 4.33 10.58
N ASN A 215 -2.95 4.91 11.16
CA ASN A 215 -4.33 4.50 10.87
C ASN A 215 -4.76 4.89 9.44
N MET A 216 -4.24 6.01 8.93
CA MET A 216 -4.44 6.38 7.52
C MET A 216 -3.74 5.37 6.60
N ILE A 217 -2.50 4.98 6.95
CA ILE A 217 -1.73 3.99 6.18
C ILE A 217 -2.47 2.65 6.14
N ASP A 218 -2.98 2.20 7.28
CA ASP A 218 -3.73 0.94 7.37
C ASP A 218 -5.02 0.98 6.55
N LEU A 219 -5.78 2.08 6.62
CA LEU A 219 -7.02 2.23 5.87
C LEU A 219 -6.75 2.23 4.36
N LEU A 220 -5.82 3.07 3.91
CA LEU A 220 -5.46 3.12 2.50
C LEU A 220 -4.88 1.78 2.04
N GLY A 221 -4.16 1.07 2.91
CA GLY A 221 -3.69 -0.30 2.69
C GLY A 221 -4.79 -1.27 2.36
N MET A 222 -5.82 -1.31 3.20
CA MET A 222 -6.96 -2.20 2.99
C MET A 222 -7.67 -1.88 1.67
N ILE A 223 -7.84 -0.59 1.36
CA ILE A 223 -8.63 -0.13 0.20
C ILE A 223 -7.88 -0.25 -1.13
N TYR A 224 -6.58 0.04 -1.14
CA TYR A 224 -5.78 0.17 -2.37
C TYR A 224 -4.88 -1.04 -2.67
N SER A 225 -4.89 -2.10 -1.85
CA SER A 225 -4.01 -3.26 -2.00
C SER A 225 -4.33 -4.20 -3.18
N ASN A 226 -5.42 -3.96 -3.90
CA ASN A 226 -5.83 -4.82 -5.00
C ASN A 226 -4.97 -4.58 -6.26
N TYR A 227 -4.06 -5.51 -6.54
CA TYR A 227 -3.15 -5.46 -7.69
C TYR A 227 -3.81 -5.82 -9.02
N ASP A 228 -5.01 -6.42 -9.02
CA ASP A 228 -5.74 -6.77 -10.24
C ASP A 228 -6.44 -5.56 -10.89
N ASN A 229 -6.48 -4.42 -10.19
CA ASN A 229 -6.92 -3.16 -10.77
C ASN A 229 -5.73 -2.46 -11.47
N PRO A 230 -5.75 -2.29 -12.81
CA PRO A 230 -4.69 -1.59 -13.52
C PRO A 230 -4.56 -0.13 -13.08
N TYR A 231 -5.62 0.44 -12.49
CA TYR A 231 -5.56 1.70 -11.76
C TYR A 231 -5.15 1.43 -10.30
N TYR A 232 -3.87 1.12 -10.12
CA TYR A 232 -3.26 0.98 -8.80
C TYR A 232 -2.68 2.34 -8.37
N ASN A 233 -3.48 3.10 -7.61
CA ASN A 233 -3.00 4.35 -7.04
C ASN A 233 -2.32 4.07 -5.71
N ASN A 234 -0.99 4.07 -5.72
CA ASN A 234 -0.20 3.59 -4.59
C ASN A 234 0.01 4.64 -3.49
N TYR A 235 -1.07 5.33 -3.06
CA TYR A 235 -1.00 6.48 -2.16
C TYR A 235 -0.17 6.25 -0.91
N ILE A 236 -0.23 5.05 -0.33
CA ILE A 236 0.57 4.65 0.84
C ILE A 236 2.06 4.83 0.59
N TYR A 237 2.52 4.47 -0.60
CA TYR A 237 3.94 4.48 -0.91
C TYR A 237 4.38 5.84 -1.46
N THR A 238 3.50 6.61 -2.09
CA THR A 238 3.72 8.04 -2.38
C THR A 238 3.82 8.87 -1.09
N TYR A 239 3.21 8.41 0.01
CA TYR A 239 3.32 9.04 1.33
C TYR A 239 4.68 8.79 1.97
N ASN A 240 5.16 7.54 1.94
CA ASN A 240 6.42 7.14 2.55
C ASN A 240 7.66 7.54 1.72
N ASN A 241 7.55 7.66 0.40
CA ASN A 241 8.64 8.06 -0.49
C ASN A 241 8.44 9.49 -1.02
N ARG A 242 8.74 10.49 -0.19
CA ARG A 242 8.73 11.92 -0.60
C ARG A 242 9.77 12.27 -1.68
N ASP A 243 10.77 11.41 -1.88
CA ASP A 243 11.95 11.71 -2.69
C ASP A 243 11.90 11.15 -4.13
N GLY A 244 10.72 10.77 -4.65
CA GLY A 244 10.58 10.27 -6.02
C GLY A 244 11.27 8.92 -6.29
N VAL A 245 11.73 8.22 -5.25
CA VAL A 245 12.37 6.90 -5.37
C VAL A 245 11.31 5.84 -5.66
N SER A 246 11.47 5.14 -6.79
CA SER A 246 10.67 3.96 -7.14
C SER A 246 10.69 2.95 -5.99
N ILE A 247 9.51 2.48 -5.58
CA ILE A 247 9.38 1.49 -4.53
C ILE A 247 9.91 0.14 -5.04
N PRO A 248 10.80 -0.55 -4.31
CA PRO A 248 11.26 -1.85 -4.73
C PRO A 248 10.09 -2.86 -4.76
N SER A 249 9.87 -3.48 -5.91
CA SER A 249 9.03 -4.67 -6.01
C SER A 249 9.90 -5.91 -5.83
N ILE A 250 9.58 -6.73 -4.84
CA ILE A 250 10.21 -8.03 -4.60
C ILE A 250 9.28 -9.13 -5.12
N LYS A 251 9.76 -10.04 -5.96
CA LYS A 251 8.95 -11.19 -6.37
C LYS A 251 9.13 -12.31 -5.35
N VAL A 252 8.03 -12.95 -5.00
CA VAL A 252 7.98 -14.02 -4.01
C VAL A 252 7.44 -15.27 -4.68
N PHE A 253 8.14 -16.40 -4.52
CA PHE A 253 7.76 -17.68 -5.09
C PHE A 253 7.53 -18.69 -3.97
N LYS A 254 6.36 -19.33 -4.00
CA LYS A 254 6.10 -20.52 -3.19
C LYS A 254 6.61 -21.74 -3.94
N VAL A 255 7.59 -22.43 -3.38
CA VAL A 255 8.18 -23.64 -3.98
C VAL A 255 7.76 -24.93 -3.26
N ASP A 256 6.97 -24.81 -2.20
CA ASP A 256 6.28 -25.91 -1.50
C ASP A 256 4.78 -25.57 -1.41
N GLU A 257 3.91 -26.57 -1.59
CA GLU A 257 2.45 -26.38 -1.52
C GLU A 257 1.98 -25.89 -0.15
N ARG A 258 2.68 -26.30 0.92
CA ARG A 258 2.42 -25.93 2.31
C ARG A 258 2.95 -24.54 2.67
N ALA A 259 3.78 -23.94 1.81
CA ALA A 259 4.34 -22.62 2.05
C ALA A 259 3.22 -21.59 2.28
N VAL A 260 3.44 -20.66 3.19
CA VAL A 260 2.50 -19.55 3.44
C VAL A 260 3.11 -18.30 2.84
N ALA A 261 2.37 -17.63 1.95
CA ALA A 261 2.81 -16.38 1.36
C ALA A 261 3.09 -15.36 2.47
N PRO A 262 4.28 -14.73 2.50
CA PRO A 262 4.58 -13.70 3.47
C PRO A 262 3.57 -12.56 3.38
N SER A 263 3.07 -12.13 4.53
CA SER A 263 2.03 -11.11 4.62
C SER A 263 2.25 -10.22 5.83
N LYS A 264 1.63 -9.04 5.83
CA LYS A 264 1.61 -8.17 7.02
C LYS A 264 0.30 -8.36 7.76
N SER A 265 0.32 -8.17 9.09
CA SER A 265 -0.92 -8.12 9.86
C SER A 265 -1.63 -6.79 9.67
N ARG A 266 -0.84 -5.71 9.54
CA ARG A 266 -1.29 -4.34 9.19
C ARG A 266 -0.40 -3.78 8.08
N TYR A 267 -0.94 -2.89 7.26
CA TYR A 267 -0.15 -2.32 6.15
C TYR A 267 1.00 -1.44 6.64
N SER A 268 0.81 -0.80 7.80
CA SER A 268 1.82 -0.02 8.51
C SER A 268 2.93 -0.86 9.17
N ASP A 269 2.78 -2.18 9.28
CA ASP A 269 3.83 -3.03 9.85
C ASP A 269 5.12 -2.97 9.02
N THR A 270 6.28 -3.06 9.68
CA THR A 270 7.59 -2.96 9.00
C THR A 270 7.88 -4.18 8.12
N GLY A 271 7.75 -5.39 8.68
CA GLY A 271 8.13 -6.64 8.04
C GLY A 271 6.93 -7.46 7.57
N TYR A 272 7.19 -8.38 6.65
CA TYR A 272 6.24 -9.41 6.26
C TYR A 272 6.47 -10.65 7.13
N ASP A 273 5.44 -11.15 7.81
CA ASP A 273 5.50 -12.37 8.60
C ASP A 273 5.96 -13.55 7.73
N LEU A 274 6.95 -14.29 8.21
CA LEU A 274 7.52 -15.47 7.55
C LEU A 274 7.15 -16.71 8.35
N THR A 275 6.65 -17.72 7.65
CA THR A 275 6.15 -18.95 8.25
C THR A 275 7.11 -20.10 7.97
N ILE A 276 7.55 -20.79 9.01
CA ILE A 276 8.26 -22.06 8.89
C ILE A 276 7.24 -23.21 8.80
N ILE A 277 7.49 -24.18 7.92
CA ILE A 277 6.52 -25.22 7.54
C ILE A 277 6.98 -26.64 7.87
N SER A 278 8.29 -26.90 7.92
CA SER A 278 8.85 -28.21 8.24
C SER A 278 10.27 -28.10 8.79
N GLU A 279 10.70 -29.07 9.60
CA GLU A 279 12.11 -29.28 9.89
C GLU A 279 12.84 -29.65 8.59
N TYR A 280 13.92 -28.94 8.28
CA TYR A 280 14.80 -29.22 7.13
C TYR A 280 16.04 -29.99 7.58
N LYS A 281 16.72 -29.50 8.63
CA LYS A 281 17.96 -30.11 9.12
C LYS A 281 18.23 -29.74 10.58
N ARG A 282 18.48 -30.75 11.42
CA ARG A 282 19.00 -30.57 12.78
C ARG A 282 20.52 -30.36 12.75
N LEU A 283 21.00 -29.28 13.35
CA LEU A 283 22.43 -28.96 13.44
C LEU A 283 23.05 -29.43 14.76
N THR A 284 22.31 -29.26 15.86
CA THR A 284 22.69 -29.69 17.21
C THR A 284 21.45 -30.24 17.92
N SER A 285 21.58 -30.67 19.19
CA SER A 285 20.40 -31.03 20.00
C SER A 285 19.40 -29.88 20.10
N ASN A 286 19.89 -28.64 20.16
CA ASN A 286 19.08 -27.45 20.44
C ASN A 286 18.84 -26.58 19.20
N THR A 287 19.59 -26.78 18.11
CA THR A 287 19.53 -25.94 16.91
C THR A 287 18.99 -26.72 15.71
N VAL A 288 17.92 -26.21 15.12
CA VAL A 288 17.25 -26.82 13.97
C VAL A 288 17.01 -25.77 12.89
N ILE A 289 17.32 -26.12 11.65
CA ILE A 289 16.97 -25.36 10.45
C ILE A 289 15.58 -25.81 9.99
N TYR A 290 14.69 -24.84 9.82
CA TYR A 290 13.35 -25.02 9.31
C TYR A 290 13.19 -24.42 7.92
N ASP A 291 12.41 -25.12 7.10
CA ASP A 291 12.00 -24.73 5.77
C ASP A 291 10.84 -23.72 5.83
N THR A 292 10.81 -22.74 4.93
CA THR A 292 9.69 -21.81 4.74
C THR A 292 8.91 -22.05 3.44
N GLY A 293 9.53 -22.73 2.47
CA GLY A 293 9.04 -22.93 1.10
C GLY A 293 8.99 -21.63 0.28
N ILE A 294 9.73 -20.60 0.68
CA ILE A 294 9.74 -19.27 0.06
C ILE A 294 11.08 -19.00 -0.63
N GLN A 295 11.02 -18.56 -1.89
CA GLN A 295 12.13 -17.96 -2.63
C GLN A 295 11.83 -16.51 -2.97
N LEU A 296 12.89 -15.71 -3.12
CA LEU A 296 12.78 -14.28 -3.45
C LEU A 296 13.60 -13.95 -4.70
N GLU A 297 13.06 -13.06 -5.53
CA GLU A 297 13.84 -12.29 -6.51
C GLU A 297 13.92 -10.85 -6.01
N ILE A 298 15.05 -10.52 -5.38
CA ILE A 298 15.30 -9.23 -4.74
C ILE A 298 15.78 -8.21 -5.79
N PRO A 299 15.20 -6.99 -5.85
CA PRO A 299 15.60 -5.98 -6.83
C PRO A 299 17.00 -5.42 -6.57
N ASN A 300 17.63 -4.87 -7.61
CA ASN A 300 18.95 -4.27 -7.54
C ASN A 300 19.03 -3.17 -6.46
N GLY A 301 20.08 -3.21 -5.65
CA GLY A 301 20.29 -2.22 -4.59
C GLY A 301 19.58 -2.53 -3.27
N TYR A 302 19.01 -3.73 -3.13
CA TYR A 302 18.31 -4.16 -1.92
C TYR A 302 18.78 -5.54 -1.44
N TYR A 303 18.58 -5.78 -0.15
CA TYR A 303 18.73 -7.08 0.50
C TYR A 303 17.55 -7.28 1.45
N VAL A 304 17.40 -8.49 2.00
CA VAL A 304 16.34 -8.81 2.96
C VAL A 304 16.94 -9.26 4.28
N GLU A 305 16.44 -8.72 5.38
CA GLU A 305 16.73 -9.19 6.72
C GLU A 305 15.59 -10.07 7.24
N ILE A 306 15.92 -11.27 7.70
CA ILE A 306 15.04 -12.12 8.49
C ILE A 306 15.31 -11.83 9.96
N VAL A 307 14.31 -11.30 10.65
CA VAL A 307 14.39 -10.99 12.08
C VAL A 307 13.29 -11.74 12.84
N PRO A 308 13.49 -12.04 14.13
CA PRO A 308 12.44 -12.69 14.92
C PRO A 308 11.23 -11.77 15.13
N ARG A 309 10.04 -12.36 15.24
CA ARG A 309 8.85 -11.64 15.76
C ARG A 309 8.97 -11.52 17.27
N SER A 310 8.37 -10.48 17.84
CA SER A 310 8.40 -10.24 19.30
C SER A 310 7.87 -11.43 20.10
N SER A 311 6.88 -12.16 19.57
CA SER A 311 6.31 -13.35 20.19
C SER A 311 7.28 -14.51 20.35
N ILE A 312 8.37 -14.58 19.57
CA ILE A 312 9.35 -15.66 19.69
C ILE A 312 9.95 -15.72 21.11
N SER A 313 10.07 -14.57 21.78
CA SER A 313 10.63 -14.46 23.13
C SER A 313 9.88 -15.31 24.16
N ARG A 314 8.58 -15.59 23.92
CA ARG A 314 7.71 -16.39 24.80
C ARG A 314 7.82 -17.90 24.56
N SER A 315 8.47 -18.31 23.47
CA SER A 315 8.57 -19.72 23.05
C SER A 315 9.82 -20.43 23.60
N GLY A 316 10.76 -19.68 24.19
CA GLY A 316 12.09 -20.17 24.54
C GLY A 316 13.00 -20.48 23.35
N TYR A 317 12.61 -20.10 22.13
CA TYR A 317 13.47 -20.14 20.95
C TYR A 317 14.06 -18.77 20.61
N MET A 318 15.21 -18.81 19.95
CA MET A 318 15.89 -17.66 19.37
C MET A 318 16.30 -17.97 17.93
N LEU A 319 16.31 -16.96 17.06
CA LEU A 319 16.92 -17.09 15.73
C LEU A 319 18.44 -17.25 15.90
N ALA A 320 18.98 -18.40 15.48
CA ALA A 320 20.34 -18.82 15.81
C ALA A 320 21.42 -17.87 15.29
N ASN A 321 21.17 -17.17 14.18
CA ASN A 321 22.06 -16.17 13.61
C ASN A 321 21.65 -14.71 13.93
N ASN A 322 20.67 -14.50 14.81
CA ASN A 322 20.06 -13.21 15.20
C ASN A 322 19.39 -12.43 14.06
N VAL A 323 20.10 -12.16 12.96
CA VAL A 323 19.59 -11.54 11.74
C VAL A 323 20.02 -12.39 10.56
N GLY A 324 19.06 -12.93 9.81
CA GLY A 324 19.33 -13.62 8.56
C GLY A 324 19.47 -12.63 7.42
N ILE A 325 20.67 -12.47 6.88
CA ILE A 325 20.90 -11.66 5.67
C ILE A 325 20.63 -12.53 4.44
N ILE A 326 19.65 -12.12 3.64
CA ILE A 326 19.37 -12.71 2.34
C ILE A 326 19.90 -11.74 1.27
N ASP A 327 21.01 -12.14 0.65
CA ASP A 327 21.67 -11.35 -0.37
C ASP A 327 20.82 -11.18 -1.62
N GLN A 328 21.01 -10.06 -2.32
CA GLN A 328 20.32 -9.72 -3.56
C GLN A 328 20.34 -10.85 -4.62
N GLY A 329 21.47 -11.57 -4.70
CA GLY A 329 21.69 -12.66 -5.65
C GLY A 329 21.16 -14.03 -5.21
N TYR A 330 20.68 -14.18 -3.97
CA TYR A 330 20.18 -15.45 -3.47
C TYR A 330 18.88 -15.84 -4.20
N ARG A 331 18.84 -17.06 -4.75
CA ARG A 331 17.66 -17.64 -5.41
C ARG A 331 17.23 -18.97 -4.78
N GLY A 332 17.92 -19.38 -3.73
CA GLY A 332 17.58 -20.58 -2.98
C GLY A 332 16.34 -20.38 -2.11
N ASN A 333 15.89 -21.49 -1.55
CA ASN A 333 14.81 -21.48 -0.56
C ASN A 333 15.26 -20.84 0.75
N ILE A 334 14.42 -19.99 1.35
CA ILE A 334 14.71 -19.33 2.61
C ILE A 334 14.51 -20.31 3.74
N TYR A 335 15.52 -20.40 4.60
CA TYR A 335 15.50 -21.22 5.81
C TYR A 335 15.63 -20.35 7.05
N VAL A 336 15.05 -20.83 8.16
CA VAL A 336 15.11 -20.18 9.47
C VAL A 336 15.75 -21.16 10.45
N ALA A 337 16.89 -20.80 11.04
CA ALA A 337 17.54 -21.61 12.06
C ALA A 337 17.09 -21.17 13.46
N LEU A 338 16.38 -22.02 14.19
CA LEU A 338 15.99 -21.74 15.58
C LEU A 338 16.85 -22.54 16.55
N THR A 339 17.28 -21.87 17.61
CA THR A 339 17.98 -22.45 18.76
C THR A 339 17.07 -22.39 19.97
N LYS A 340 16.84 -23.53 20.64
CA LYS A 340 16.19 -23.59 21.94
C LYS A 340 17.15 -23.08 23.02
N ILE A 341 16.72 -22.06 23.76
CA ILE A 341 17.49 -21.42 24.83
C ILE A 341 16.88 -21.58 26.22
N ASN A 342 15.63 -22.06 26.29
CA ASN A 342 14.96 -22.38 27.55
C ASN A 342 14.26 -23.74 27.45
N ASP A 343 14.86 -24.75 28.07
CA ASP A 343 14.37 -26.13 28.06
C ASP A 343 13.10 -26.34 28.89
N GLU A 344 12.70 -25.37 29.73
CA GLU A 344 11.45 -25.43 30.51
C GLU A 344 10.21 -25.08 29.67
N THR A 345 10.41 -24.52 28.47
CA THR A 345 9.30 -24.17 27.55
C THR A 345 9.03 -25.33 26.58
N PRO A 346 7.76 -25.59 26.19
CA PRO A 346 7.42 -26.66 25.25
C PRO A 346 8.19 -26.58 23.92
N ASP A 347 8.44 -27.73 23.30
CA ASP A 347 9.07 -27.83 21.97
C ASP A 347 8.05 -27.50 20.86
N ILE A 348 8.55 -27.24 19.65
CA ILE A 348 7.76 -26.98 18.43
C ILE A 348 6.83 -28.16 18.08
N ASN A 349 7.20 -29.37 18.52
CA ASN A 349 6.45 -30.61 18.29
C ASN A 349 5.36 -30.85 19.34
N ASP A 350 5.33 -30.06 20.42
CA ASP A 350 4.29 -30.15 21.44
C ASP A 350 3.02 -29.42 20.97
N LEU A 351 1.85 -29.82 21.50
CA LEU A 351 0.56 -29.18 21.18
C LEU A 351 0.46 -27.79 21.83
N THR A 352 1.07 -26.79 21.20
CA THR A 352 1.11 -25.40 21.66
C THR A 352 0.84 -24.39 20.54
N ASP A 353 0.82 -23.10 20.90
CA ASP A 353 0.70 -21.97 19.97
C ASP A 353 1.93 -21.81 19.04
N TRP A 354 3.05 -22.48 19.35
CA TRP A 354 4.33 -22.36 18.63
C TRP A 354 4.64 -23.59 17.77
N ARG A 355 3.63 -24.26 17.21
CA ARG A 355 3.80 -25.46 16.36
C ARG A 355 3.83 -25.13 14.87
N LEU A 356 4.41 -26.03 14.07
CA LEU A 356 4.38 -25.92 12.61
C LEU A 356 2.95 -26.02 12.04
N PRO A 357 2.59 -25.24 11.01
CA PRO A 357 3.35 -24.12 10.47
C PRO A 357 3.36 -22.92 11.43
N TRP A 358 4.53 -22.32 11.68
CA TRP A 358 4.71 -21.30 12.71
C TRP A 358 5.22 -19.97 12.15
N LYS A 359 4.48 -18.88 12.41
CA LYS A 359 4.89 -17.50 12.12
C LYS A 359 5.83 -16.98 13.22
N CYS A 360 7.11 -17.33 13.15
CA CYS A 360 8.11 -17.00 14.18
C CYS A 360 9.04 -15.82 13.80
N CYS A 361 9.20 -15.55 12.51
CA CYS A 361 10.09 -14.51 11.98
C CYS A 361 9.33 -13.58 11.04
N GLN A 362 9.98 -12.49 10.65
CA GLN A 362 9.48 -11.56 9.65
C GLN A 362 10.64 -11.12 8.75
N MET A 363 10.34 -10.82 7.50
CA MET A 363 11.30 -10.32 6.53
C MET A 363 11.15 -8.80 6.34
N ILE A 364 12.27 -8.08 6.36
CA ILE A 364 12.35 -6.63 6.17
C ILE A 364 13.25 -6.36 4.96
N VAL A 365 12.71 -5.68 3.95
CA VAL A 365 13.48 -5.27 2.77
C VAL A 365 14.26 -3.99 3.12
N LYS A 366 15.56 -3.99 2.84
CA LYS A 366 16.43 -2.83 3.11
C LYS A 366 17.25 -2.44 1.90
N LYS A 367 17.45 -1.13 1.73
CA LYS A 367 18.36 -0.58 0.72
C LYS A 367 19.80 -0.89 1.14
N HIS A 368 20.57 -1.45 0.22
CA HIS A 368 21.99 -1.70 0.39
C HIS A 368 22.80 -0.51 -0.14
N ILE A 369 23.76 -0.03 0.64
CA ILE A 369 24.75 0.95 0.19
C ILE A 369 26.04 0.20 -0.12
N TYR A 370 26.32 0.04 -1.42
CA TYR A 370 27.56 -0.59 -1.87
C TYR A 370 28.76 0.33 -1.60
N SER A 371 29.70 -0.15 -0.78
CA SER A 371 30.96 0.54 -0.51
C SER A 371 32.07 0.00 -1.39
N ARG A 372 32.91 0.89 -1.92
CA ARG A 372 34.20 0.51 -2.50
C ARG A 372 35.21 0.44 -1.37
N LEU A 373 35.69 -0.77 -1.08
CA LEU A 373 36.81 -0.95 -0.17
C LEU A 373 38.09 -0.39 -0.82
N VAL A 374 38.74 0.53 -0.12
CA VAL A 374 40.05 1.07 -0.49
C VAL A 374 41.05 0.58 0.54
N MET A 375 41.97 -0.27 0.11
CA MET A 375 43.06 -0.73 0.97
C MET A 375 44.08 0.40 1.09
N ALA A 376 44.20 0.99 2.28
CA ALA A 376 45.26 1.92 2.61
C ALA A 376 46.39 1.15 3.30
N ASN A 377 47.59 1.20 2.73
CA ASN A 377 48.78 0.66 3.39
C ASN A 377 49.21 1.65 4.48
N MET A 378 49.48 1.15 5.68
CA MET A 378 50.20 1.95 6.68
C MET A 378 51.54 2.38 6.09
N PRO A 379 51.98 3.63 6.31
CA PRO A 379 53.28 4.06 5.82
C PRO A 379 54.37 3.13 6.38
N ASN A 380 55.00 2.35 5.51
CA ASN A 380 56.34 1.83 5.79
C ASN A 380 57.24 3.05 5.90
N MET A 381 58.14 3.09 6.90
CA MET A 381 58.93 4.27 7.30
C MET A 381 59.91 4.84 6.23
N VAL A 382 59.70 4.64 4.93
CA VAL A 382 60.66 4.97 3.86
C VAL A 382 60.01 5.50 2.56
N SER A 383 58.80 6.09 2.56
CA SER A 383 58.34 6.81 1.35
C SER A 383 57.37 7.96 1.62
N ASP A 384 57.64 9.09 0.97
CA ASP A 384 57.18 10.48 1.23
C ASP A 384 55.68 10.81 1.02
N LYS A 385 54.76 9.89 1.25
CA LYS A 385 53.34 10.24 1.43
C LYS A 385 52.71 9.39 2.53
N GLU A 386 52.81 9.90 3.75
CA GLU A 386 52.16 9.35 4.93
C GLU A 386 50.63 9.42 4.77
N VAL A 387 49.98 8.26 4.67
CA VAL A 387 48.53 8.16 4.88
C VAL A 387 48.34 7.78 6.34
N GLU A 388 48.22 8.78 7.22
CA GLU A 388 47.90 8.54 8.63
C GLU A 388 46.38 8.36 8.80
N ILE A 389 46.00 7.45 9.71
CA ILE A 389 44.61 7.34 10.15
C ILE A 389 44.29 8.60 10.96
N GLU A 390 43.27 9.35 10.54
CA GLU A 390 42.82 10.54 11.28
C GLU A 390 42.42 10.16 12.71
N LYS A 391 42.94 10.91 13.69
CA LYS A 391 42.62 10.71 15.10
C LYS A 391 41.16 11.09 15.35
N SER A 392 40.40 10.19 15.97
CA SER A 392 39.03 10.46 16.41
C SER A 392 38.96 10.68 17.93
N SER A 393 37.97 11.44 18.39
CA SER A 393 37.71 11.65 19.83
C SER A 393 37.41 10.35 20.59
N ARG A 394 36.95 9.31 19.89
CA ARG A 394 36.73 7.97 20.44
C ARG A 394 38.02 7.14 20.54
N GLY A 395 39.01 7.41 19.67
CA GLY A 395 40.25 6.65 19.61
C GLY A 395 40.01 5.14 19.47
N SER A 396 40.70 4.34 20.29
CA SER A 396 40.61 2.88 20.34
C SER A 396 39.59 2.33 21.34
N GLY A 397 38.68 3.15 21.87
CA GLY A 397 37.70 2.74 22.88
C GLY A 397 36.65 1.74 22.37
N ALA A 398 36.62 0.55 22.98
CA ALA A 398 35.67 -0.54 22.73
C ALA A 398 34.96 -0.98 24.03
N PHE A 399 33.92 -1.82 23.93
CA PHE A 399 33.23 -2.46 25.08
C PHE A 399 32.68 -1.51 26.16
N GLY A 400 31.96 -0.45 25.77
CA GLY A 400 31.31 0.45 26.74
C GLY A 400 32.22 1.53 27.33
N SER A 401 33.30 1.89 26.64
CA SER A 401 34.29 2.90 27.04
C SER A 401 33.77 4.32 27.29
N THR A 402 32.48 4.59 27.11
CA THR A 402 31.82 5.87 27.42
C THR A 402 31.10 5.88 28.77
N GLY A 403 31.22 4.81 29.57
CA GLY A 403 30.80 4.76 30.97
C GLY A 403 29.40 4.16 31.18
N GLY A 404 29.32 3.16 32.07
CA GLY A 404 28.06 2.55 32.47
C GLY A 404 28.16 1.26 33.29
N THR A 405 29.12 1.09 34.20
CA THR A 405 29.04 0.04 35.25
C THR A 405 29.81 0.46 36.50
N LEU A 406 29.10 0.55 37.62
CA LEU A 406 29.68 0.56 38.97
C LEU A 406 30.52 -0.71 39.17
N GLY A 407 31.79 -0.55 39.53
CA GLY A 407 32.66 -1.66 39.93
C GLY A 407 34.00 -1.74 39.20
N SER A 408 34.77 -0.65 39.13
CA SER A 408 36.21 -0.77 38.93
C SER A 408 36.83 -1.28 40.23
N THR A 409 37.25 -2.55 40.25
CA THR A 409 38.38 -2.91 41.11
C THR A 409 39.62 -2.82 40.24
N ASP A 410 40.49 -1.88 40.61
CA ASP A 410 41.83 -1.77 40.07
C ASP A 410 42.57 -3.09 40.26
N GLY A 411 43.17 -3.57 39.17
CA GLY A 411 44.13 -4.66 39.17
C GLY A 411 45.32 -4.22 38.33
N ALA A 412 46.31 -3.67 39.00
CA ALA A 412 47.59 -3.25 38.45
C ALA A 412 48.50 -4.43 38.08
N VAL A 413 49.37 -4.13 37.10
CA VAL A 413 50.55 -4.85 36.57
C VAL A 413 50.29 -5.91 35.51
#